data_AF-A0A954TQ34-F1
#
_entry.id   AF-A0A954TQ34-F1
#
_cell.length_a   1.000
_cell.length_b   1.000
_cell.length_c   1.000
_cell.angle_alpha   90.00
_cell.angle_beta   90.00
_cell.angle_gamma   90.00
#
_symmetry.space_group_name_H-M   'P 1'
#
loop_
_entity.id
_entity.type
_entity.pdbx_description
1 polymer ?
#
loop_
_entity_poly.entity_id
_entity_poly.type
_entity_poly.pdbx_seq_one_letter_code
_entity_poly.pdbx_strand_id
1 'polypeptide(L)'
;MRDLRYSVVLMVLVASQGFISSTLLVADDWQGVAARDEIKPIFQALHGSGDDGLELTISADHREGLNGHWQKSFSVHGGQHYRFSVLRKTDGMDYPRRSAVARILWRNQDGHKVTHAEPAIDSFRRGIRPQSEPEFPAPVDSDEGNVDGWQEITGVYLAPPDATTAIVELHFRWGPPKSSVHWKQVRIEECAAPEPNLVRLATIHYQPRDGETSMDKCVQFAPLIAQAADQKADLVVLPETLTYYGTKGTYADAAETIPGASTEYFGKLAKQHDLYIVAGLIERAGHLIYNVAVLIGPDGSLVGKYRKVCLPRGEIEGGIMPGNEYPVFETRFGKVGMMVCYDGFFPEVARELSNNGADVIAWPVWGCNPLLAQARACENHVYVVSSTYTKSTDNWIRSAVYGLDGTALAAADEFGTVAIAEVDLNQPHHWHSLGDFKAQLPAHRPIPTAR
;
A
#
# COMPACT_ATOMS: atom_id res chain seq x y z
N MET A 1 -69.59 -38.74 -22.18
CA MET A 1 -68.83 -39.93 -21.76
C MET A 1 -67.45 -39.85 -22.40
N ARG A 2 -66.46 -39.41 -21.64
CA ARG A 2 -65.05 -39.32 -22.07
C ARG A 2 -64.21 -39.92 -20.94
N ASP A 3 -63.44 -40.93 -21.30
CA ASP A 3 -62.64 -41.77 -20.41
C ASP A 3 -61.46 -41.02 -19.81
N LEU A 4 -61.29 -41.24 -18.51
CA LEU A 4 -60.19 -40.78 -17.68
C LEU A 4 -59.10 -41.88 -17.71
N ARG A 5 -57.90 -41.59 -18.25
CA ARG A 5 -56.74 -42.47 -18.13
C ARG A 5 -55.69 -41.79 -17.24
N TYR A 6 -55.51 -42.33 -16.03
CA TYR A 6 -54.38 -42.04 -15.17
C TYR A 6 -53.17 -42.88 -15.63
N SER A 7 -52.07 -42.23 -15.99
CA SER A 7 -50.76 -42.88 -16.14
C SER A 7 -49.93 -42.63 -14.88
N VAL A 8 -49.73 -43.68 -14.10
CA VAL A 8 -48.74 -43.74 -13.01
C VAL A 8 -47.41 -44.14 -13.65
N VAL A 9 -46.41 -43.26 -13.62
CA VAL A 9 -45.02 -43.60 -13.99
C VAL A 9 -44.25 -43.90 -12.71
N LEU A 10 -43.98 -45.18 -12.50
CA LEU A 10 -43.13 -45.72 -11.46
C LEU A 10 -41.67 -45.56 -11.89
N MET A 11 -40.94 -44.63 -11.29
CA MET A 11 -39.50 -44.44 -11.57
C MET A 11 -38.69 -45.37 -10.65
N VAL A 12 -38.14 -46.44 -11.23
CA VAL A 12 -37.24 -47.39 -10.55
C VAL A 12 -35.86 -46.74 -10.40
N LEU A 13 -35.39 -46.63 -9.16
CA LEU A 13 -33.99 -46.32 -8.84
C LEU A 13 -33.09 -47.50 -9.25
N VAL A 14 -32.17 -47.26 -10.18
CA VAL A 14 -31.00 -48.12 -10.38
C VAL A 14 -29.77 -47.34 -9.93
N ALA A 15 -29.20 -47.76 -8.80
CA ALA A 15 -27.91 -47.28 -8.33
C ALA A 15 -26.81 -47.95 -9.18
N SER A 16 -26.19 -47.19 -10.08
CA SER A 16 -24.91 -47.56 -10.68
C SER A 16 -23.82 -46.67 -10.11
N GLN A 17 -22.90 -47.27 -9.34
CA GLN A 17 -21.64 -46.66 -8.96
C GLN A 17 -20.85 -46.36 -10.25
N GLY A 18 -20.89 -45.10 -10.67
CA GLY A 18 -20.07 -44.55 -11.75
C GLY A 18 -19.03 -43.62 -11.14
N PHE A 19 -17.76 -43.90 -11.42
CA PHE A 19 -16.66 -42.95 -11.22
C PHE A 19 -17.08 -41.58 -11.78
N ILE A 20 -17.13 -40.57 -10.91
CA ILE A 20 -17.36 -39.18 -11.33
C ILE A 20 -16.08 -38.72 -12.03
N SER A 21 -16.11 -38.74 -13.36
CA SER A 21 -15.16 -38.00 -14.19
C SER A 21 -15.26 -36.52 -13.80
N SER A 22 -14.11 -35.89 -13.52
CA SER A 22 -13.97 -34.48 -13.16
C SER A 22 -14.53 -33.59 -14.29
N THR A 23 -15.84 -33.33 -14.26
CA THR A 23 -16.48 -32.48 -15.25
C THR A 23 -16.09 -31.04 -14.92
N LEU A 24 -15.30 -30.41 -15.80
CA LEU A 24 -15.09 -28.97 -15.81
C LEU A 24 -16.47 -28.32 -15.92
N LEU A 25 -16.84 -27.50 -14.94
CA LEU A 25 -17.98 -26.61 -15.07
C LEU A 25 -17.57 -25.48 -16.01
N VAL A 26 -18.26 -25.39 -17.15
CA VAL A 26 -18.04 -24.37 -18.18
C VAL A 26 -19.30 -23.52 -18.29
N ALA A 27 -19.17 -22.20 -18.14
CA ALA A 27 -20.24 -21.23 -18.38
C ALA A 27 -19.64 -19.98 -19.04
N ASP A 28 -20.10 -19.58 -20.23
CA ASP A 28 -19.54 -18.46 -21.02
C ASP A 28 -17.99 -18.44 -21.06
N ASP A 29 -17.39 -19.60 -21.36
CA ASP A 29 -15.95 -19.86 -21.38
C ASP A 29 -15.22 -19.78 -20.02
N TRP A 30 -15.92 -19.50 -18.93
CA TRP A 30 -15.37 -19.60 -17.58
C TRP A 30 -15.25 -21.04 -17.14
N GLN A 31 -14.12 -21.38 -16.53
CA GLN A 31 -13.83 -22.72 -16.04
C GLN A 31 -13.53 -22.70 -14.54
N GLY A 32 -14.17 -23.59 -13.79
CA GLY A 32 -13.88 -23.79 -12.37
C GLY A 32 -12.63 -24.66 -12.20
N VAL A 33 -11.58 -24.10 -11.60
CA VAL A 33 -10.28 -24.75 -11.43
C VAL A 33 -9.96 -24.93 -9.96
N ALA A 34 -9.48 -26.11 -9.58
CA ALA A 34 -8.89 -26.38 -8.27
C ALA A 34 -7.60 -27.18 -8.46
N ALA A 35 -6.60 -26.94 -7.62
CA ALA A 35 -5.30 -27.62 -7.75
C ALA A 35 -5.38 -29.14 -7.49
N ARG A 36 -6.36 -29.57 -6.68
CA ARG A 36 -6.63 -30.97 -6.34
C ARG A 36 -8.07 -31.12 -5.86
N ASP A 37 -8.65 -32.31 -6.04
CA ASP A 37 -10.06 -32.55 -5.75
C ASP A 37 -10.39 -32.42 -4.25
N GLU A 38 -9.47 -32.74 -3.34
CA GLU A 38 -9.76 -32.73 -1.89
C GLU A 38 -9.96 -31.32 -1.32
N ILE A 39 -9.50 -30.29 -2.02
CA ILE A 39 -9.69 -28.87 -1.64
C ILE A 39 -10.63 -28.13 -2.58
N LYS A 40 -11.24 -28.83 -3.54
CA LYS A 40 -12.12 -28.24 -4.54
C LYS A 40 -13.36 -27.63 -3.86
N PRO A 41 -13.61 -26.31 -4.03
CA PRO A 41 -14.83 -25.68 -3.56
C PRO A 41 -16.01 -25.97 -4.49
N ILE A 42 -17.19 -25.50 -4.11
CA ILE A 42 -18.39 -25.60 -4.93
C ILE A 42 -18.41 -24.42 -5.89
N PHE A 43 -18.52 -24.70 -7.19
CA PHE A 43 -18.62 -23.71 -8.26
C PHE A 43 -20.06 -23.62 -8.74
N GLN A 44 -20.60 -22.40 -8.85
CA GLN A 44 -21.92 -22.15 -9.43
C GLN A 44 -21.86 -20.95 -10.37
N ALA A 45 -22.58 -21.03 -11.49
CA ALA A 45 -22.69 -19.97 -12.47
C ALA A 45 -24.17 -19.77 -12.79
N LEU A 46 -24.67 -18.55 -12.61
CA LEU A 46 -26.08 -18.21 -12.77
C LEU A 46 -26.21 -16.98 -13.67
N HIS A 47 -27.16 -17.01 -14.61
CA HIS A 47 -27.55 -15.82 -15.35
C HIS A 47 -28.64 -15.09 -14.60
N GLY A 48 -28.42 -13.81 -14.30
CA GLY A 48 -29.45 -12.92 -13.77
C GLY A 48 -30.54 -12.62 -14.82
N SER A 49 -31.69 -12.12 -14.35
CA SER A 49 -32.72 -11.58 -15.23
C SER A 49 -32.43 -10.10 -15.53
N GLY A 50 -32.40 -9.70 -16.81
CA GLY A 50 -32.13 -8.32 -17.21
C GLY A 50 -30.62 -8.02 -17.38
N ASP A 51 -30.15 -6.86 -16.90
CA ASP A 51 -28.76 -6.38 -17.06
C ASP A 51 -27.76 -6.99 -16.06
N ASP A 52 -28.21 -7.87 -15.16
CA ASP A 52 -27.37 -8.45 -14.09
C ASP A 52 -26.27 -9.40 -14.61
N GLY A 53 -26.36 -9.84 -15.86
CA GLY A 53 -25.31 -10.63 -16.52
C GLY A 53 -25.05 -11.99 -15.86
N LEU A 54 -23.86 -12.54 -16.12
CA LEU A 54 -23.38 -13.78 -15.51
C LEU A 54 -22.81 -13.50 -14.11
N GLU A 55 -23.36 -14.19 -13.11
CA GLU A 55 -22.81 -14.25 -11.76
C GLU A 55 -22.05 -15.57 -11.56
N LEU A 56 -20.80 -15.45 -11.12
CA LEU A 56 -19.90 -16.55 -10.82
C LEU A 56 -19.71 -16.65 -9.31
N THR A 57 -20.10 -17.77 -8.73
CA THR A 57 -20.01 -18.01 -7.29
C THR A 57 -19.02 -19.13 -6.99
N ILE A 58 -18.26 -18.96 -5.93
CA ILE A 58 -17.49 -20.03 -5.30
C ILE A 58 -17.84 -20.08 -3.82
N SER A 59 -18.22 -21.26 -3.32
CA SER A 59 -18.64 -21.45 -1.93
C SER A 59 -17.85 -22.56 -1.25
N ALA A 60 -17.58 -22.36 0.04
CA ALA A 60 -17.07 -23.39 0.92
C ALA A 60 -18.20 -24.28 1.45
N ASP A 61 -17.92 -25.58 1.57
CA ASP A 61 -18.77 -26.51 2.31
C ASP A 61 -18.40 -26.51 3.81
N HIS A 62 -18.47 -27.67 4.45
CA HIS A 62 -18.11 -27.83 5.86
C HIS A 62 -16.60 -27.97 6.09
N ARG A 63 -15.81 -28.19 5.04
CA ARG A 63 -14.36 -28.38 5.10
C ARG A 63 -13.64 -27.04 5.16
N GLU A 64 -12.49 -27.04 5.83
CA GLU A 64 -11.55 -25.93 5.84
C GLU A 64 -10.54 -26.04 4.69
N GLY A 65 -9.85 -24.93 4.39
CA GLY A 65 -8.71 -24.93 3.47
C GLY A 65 -9.07 -25.10 1.99
N LEU A 66 -10.35 -24.95 1.62
CA LEU A 66 -10.79 -25.00 0.24
C LEU A 66 -10.15 -23.89 -0.60
N ASN A 67 -9.79 -24.23 -1.84
CA ASN A 67 -9.07 -23.34 -2.74
C ASN A 67 -9.40 -23.68 -4.20
N GLY A 68 -9.90 -22.68 -4.92
CA GLY A 68 -10.15 -22.76 -6.35
C GLY A 68 -10.54 -21.42 -6.92
N HIS A 69 -10.59 -21.32 -8.24
CA HIS A 69 -10.87 -20.08 -8.93
C HIS A 69 -11.68 -20.31 -10.20
N TRP A 70 -12.45 -19.30 -10.59
CA TRP A 70 -12.96 -19.20 -11.95
C TRP A 70 -11.86 -18.64 -12.85
N GLN A 71 -11.69 -19.20 -14.04
CA GLN A 71 -10.69 -18.74 -15.01
C GLN A 71 -11.31 -18.49 -16.39
N LYS A 72 -10.92 -17.39 -17.04
CA LYS A 72 -11.22 -17.10 -18.46
C LYS A 72 -10.05 -16.38 -19.13
N SER A 73 -9.84 -16.66 -20.41
CA SER A 73 -8.82 -16.01 -21.24
C SER A 73 -9.43 -14.87 -22.07
N PHE A 74 -8.70 -13.78 -22.17
CA PHE A 74 -9.04 -12.60 -22.96
C PHE A 74 -7.91 -12.29 -23.93
N SER A 75 -8.23 -11.99 -25.19
CA SER A 75 -7.25 -11.55 -26.16
C SER A 75 -6.78 -10.14 -25.83
N VAL A 76 -5.46 -9.92 -25.89
CA VAL A 76 -4.83 -8.61 -25.65
C VAL A 76 -3.70 -8.40 -26.65
N HIS A 77 -3.26 -7.16 -26.77
CA HIS A 77 -2.11 -6.74 -27.54
C HIS A 77 -1.02 -6.24 -26.58
N GLY A 78 0.15 -6.88 -26.61
CA GLY A 78 1.31 -6.46 -25.83
C GLY A 78 1.74 -5.03 -26.15
N GLY A 79 2.18 -4.29 -25.14
CA GLY A 79 2.52 -2.88 -25.23
C GLY A 79 1.35 -1.91 -25.01
N GLN A 80 0.10 -2.41 -24.96
CA GLN A 80 -1.08 -1.59 -24.66
C GLN A 80 -1.43 -1.62 -23.18
N HIS A 81 -2.08 -0.56 -22.69
CA HIS A 81 -2.64 -0.52 -21.35
C HIS A 81 -4.07 -1.05 -21.34
N TYR A 82 -4.40 -1.82 -20.31
CA TYR A 82 -5.73 -2.38 -20.10
C TYR A 82 -6.23 -2.03 -18.71
N ARG A 83 -7.49 -1.58 -18.64
CA ARG A 83 -8.23 -1.47 -17.38
C ARG A 83 -8.94 -2.79 -17.14
N PHE A 84 -8.64 -3.40 -16.01
CA PHE A 84 -9.41 -4.51 -15.47
C PHE A 84 -10.43 -3.98 -14.47
N SER A 85 -11.64 -4.51 -14.48
CA SER A 85 -12.63 -4.29 -13.42
C SER A 85 -13.50 -5.54 -13.21
N VAL A 86 -13.93 -5.75 -11.96
CA VAL A 86 -14.89 -6.78 -11.57
C VAL A 86 -15.61 -6.35 -10.30
N LEU A 87 -16.89 -6.73 -10.17
CA LEU A 87 -17.62 -6.59 -8.91
C LEU A 87 -17.47 -7.85 -8.07
N ARG A 88 -17.13 -7.67 -6.79
CA ARG A 88 -16.99 -8.73 -5.80
C ARG A 88 -17.97 -8.54 -4.65
N LYS A 89 -18.66 -9.60 -4.26
CA LYS A 89 -19.38 -9.68 -2.99
C LYS A 89 -18.94 -10.91 -2.20
N THR A 90 -18.84 -10.79 -0.88
CA THR A 90 -18.40 -11.89 0.00
C THR A 90 -19.35 -12.07 1.16
N ASP A 91 -19.66 -13.32 1.49
CA ASP A 91 -20.52 -13.68 2.61
C ASP A 91 -19.76 -14.61 3.58
N GLY A 92 -19.82 -14.29 4.88
CA GLY A 92 -19.19 -15.08 5.93
C GLY A 92 -17.65 -15.15 5.86
N MET A 93 -17.00 -14.13 5.29
CA MET A 93 -15.54 -14.05 5.19
C MET A 93 -14.94 -13.00 6.14
N ASP A 94 -14.03 -13.43 7.01
CA ASP A 94 -13.32 -12.53 7.93
C ASP A 94 -12.25 -11.68 7.23
N TYR A 95 -11.60 -12.25 6.19
CA TYR A 95 -10.49 -11.61 5.49
C TYR A 95 -10.64 -11.68 3.95
N PRO A 96 -11.62 -10.96 3.35
CA PRO A 96 -11.81 -10.93 1.90
C PRO A 96 -10.54 -10.59 1.11
N ARG A 97 -9.69 -9.68 1.64
CA ARG A 97 -8.39 -9.32 1.05
C ARG A 97 -7.50 -10.53 0.76
N ARG A 98 -7.59 -11.59 1.57
CA ARG A 98 -6.78 -12.80 1.43
C ARG A 98 -7.55 -13.89 0.69
N SER A 99 -8.85 -14.01 0.94
CA SER A 99 -9.64 -15.17 0.51
C SER A 99 -10.41 -14.98 -0.78
N ALA A 100 -10.63 -13.75 -1.23
CA ALA A 100 -11.43 -13.44 -2.40
C ALA A 100 -10.66 -12.47 -3.33
N VAL A 101 -9.75 -13.01 -4.14
CA VAL A 101 -8.72 -12.23 -4.85
C VAL A 101 -8.85 -12.41 -6.36
N ALA A 102 -8.77 -11.32 -7.11
CA ALA A 102 -8.63 -11.37 -8.57
C ALA A 102 -7.14 -11.40 -8.95
N ARG A 103 -6.79 -12.15 -10.00
CA ARG A 103 -5.45 -12.14 -10.60
C ARG A 103 -5.53 -12.01 -12.11
N ILE A 104 -4.53 -11.36 -12.70
CA ILE A 104 -4.35 -11.30 -14.16
C ILE A 104 -2.99 -11.89 -14.49
N LEU A 105 -2.95 -12.84 -15.43
CA LEU A 105 -1.73 -13.52 -15.84
C LEU A 105 -1.52 -13.32 -17.34
N TRP A 106 -0.39 -12.72 -17.70
CA TRP A 106 -0.02 -12.46 -19.08
C TRP A 106 0.62 -13.68 -19.74
N ARG A 107 0.22 -14.02 -20.96
CA ARG A 107 0.73 -15.16 -21.75
C ARG A 107 0.99 -14.79 -23.20
N ASN A 108 2.00 -15.44 -23.78
CA ASN A 108 2.26 -15.39 -25.22
C ASN A 108 1.30 -16.34 -25.98
N GLN A 109 1.46 -16.44 -27.30
CA GLN A 109 0.60 -17.26 -28.17
C GLN A 109 0.69 -18.77 -27.87
N ASP A 110 1.83 -19.22 -27.33
CA ASP A 110 2.06 -20.61 -26.93
C ASP A 110 1.57 -20.92 -25.50
N GLY A 111 1.00 -19.93 -24.80
CA GLY A 111 0.54 -20.08 -23.41
C GLY A 111 1.66 -20.02 -22.37
N HIS A 112 2.86 -19.56 -22.73
CA HIS A 112 3.99 -19.37 -21.82
C HIS A 112 3.98 -17.99 -21.14
N LYS A 113 4.61 -17.89 -19.96
CA LYS A 113 4.86 -16.59 -19.28
C LYS A 113 5.68 -15.66 -20.17
N VAL A 114 5.43 -14.37 -20.06
CA VAL A 114 6.14 -13.30 -20.79
C VAL A 114 7.02 -12.49 -19.83
N THR A 115 7.78 -11.53 -20.33
CA THR A 115 8.60 -10.61 -19.52
C THR A 115 8.16 -9.17 -19.75
N HIS A 116 8.25 -8.34 -18.71
CA HIS A 116 7.96 -6.91 -18.85
C HIS A 116 8.98 -6.23 -19.78
N ALA A 117 8.59 -5.11 -20.38
CA ALA A 117 9.43 -4.36 -21.32
C ALA A 117 10.70 -3.83 -20.65
N GLU A 118 10.51 -3.15 -19.52
CA GLU A 118 11.59 -2.48 -18.79
C GLU A 118 12.39 -3.47 -17.93
N PRO A 119 13.73 -3.32 -17.88
CA PRO A 119 14.54 -4.07 -16.92
C PRO A 119 14.17 -3.69 -15.48
N ALA A 120 14.35 -4.61 -14.54
CA ALA A 120 14.18 -4.31 -13.14
C ALA A 120 15.14 -3.17 -12.71
N ILE A 121 14.60 -2.14 -12.07
CA ILE A 121 15.35 -0.98 -11.54
C ILE A 121 16.06 -1.35 -10.21
N ASP A 122 15.76 -2.53 -9.67
CA ASP A 122 16.17 -3.06 -8.38
C ASP A 122 17.69 -2.95 -8.11
N SER A 123 18.06 -2.74 -6.86
CA SER A 123 19.43 -2.90 -6.36
C SER A 123 20.03 -4.30 -6.58
N PHE A 124 19.21 -5.32 -6.86
CA PHE A 124 19.60 -6.72 -7.07
C PHE A 124 19.16 -7.24 -8.45
N ARG A 125 19.96 -8.09 -9.11
CA ARG A 125 19.68 -8.61 -10.47
C ARG A 125 19.42 -7.52 -11.54
N ARG A 126 20.12 -6.40 -11.42
CA ARG A 126 20.09 -5.27 -12.36
C ARG A 126 20.21 -5.69 -13.82
N GLY A 127 19.38 -5.08 -14.66
CA GLY A 127 19.43 -5.25 -16.11
C GLY A 127 18.70 -6.48 -16.66
N ILE A 128 18.10 -7.31 -15.79
CA ILE A 128 17.27 -8.44 -16.20
C ILE A 128 15.81 -7.98 -16.26
N ARG A 129 15.13 -8.27 -17.37
CA ARG A 129 13.68 -8.03 -17.50
C ARG A 129 12.91 -8.99 -16.59
N PRO A 130 12.07 -8.50 -15.67
CA PRO A 130 11.34 -9.36 -14.74
C PRO A 130 10.32 -10.20 -15.51
N GLN A 131 10.09 -11.43 -15.04
CA GLN A 131 8.98 -12.24 -15.54
C GLN A 131 7.65 -11.60 -15.15
N SER A 132 6.64 -11.77 -15.99
CA SER A 132 5.27 -11.35 -15.67
C SER A 132 4.67 -12.29 -14.63
N GLU A 133 4.90 -11.98 -13.36
CA GLU A 133 4.14 -12.58 -12.27
C GLU A 133 2.69 -12.05 -12.27
N PRO A 134 1.75 -12.71 -11.56
CA PRO A 134 0.36 -12.29 -11.59
C PRO A 134 0.17 -10.86 -11.09
N GLU A 135 -0.67 -10.10 -11.78
CA GLU A 135 -1.15 -8.80 -11.31
C GLU A 135 -2.23 -8.99 -10.25
N PHE A 136 -2.30 -8.06 -9.30
CA PHE A 136 -3.27 -8.07 -8.20
C PHE A 136 -4.10 -6.79 -8.17
N PRO A 137 -5.23 -6.75 -8.90
CA PRO A 137 -6.21 -5.67 -8.83
C PRO A 137 -6.65 -5.35 -7.40
N ALA A 138 -6.76 -4.06 -7.09
CA ALA A 138 -7.06 -3.56 -5.77
C ALA A 138 -8.56 -3.25 -5.62
N PRO A 139 -9.14 -3.44 -4.43
CA PRO A 139 -10.49 -2.96 -4.16
C PRO A 139 -10.54 -1.42 -4.18
N VAL A 140 -11.66 -0.87 -4.63
CA VAL A 140 -11.95 0.57 -4.51
C VAL A 140 -12.49 0.83 -3.10
N ASP A 141 -11.75 1.62 -2.32
CA ASP A 141 -12.10 2.00 -0.95
C ASP A 141 -12.84 3.36 -0.94
N SER A 142 -13.97 3.44 -1.63
CA SER A 142 -14.87 4.61 -1.63
C SER A 142 -16.32 4.18 -1.49
N ASP A 143 -17.17 5.08 -0.97
CA ASP A 143 -18.63 4.84 -0.89
C ASP A 143 -19.25 4.61 -2.27
N GLU A 144 -18.66 5.19 -3.33
CA GLU A 144 -19.07 4.96 -4.73
C GLU A 144 -18.68 3.56 -5.23
N GLY A 145 -17.59 3.00 -4.72
CA GLY A 145 -17.08 1.67 -5.07
C GLY A 145 -17.78 0.52 -4.34
N ASN A 146 -18.70 0.81 -3.41
CA ASN A 146 -19.47 -0.19 -2.67
C ASN A 146 -20.98 0.07 -2.74
N VAL A 147 -21.66 -0.61 -3.66
CA VAL A 147 -23.11 -0.48 -3.85
C VAL A 147 -23.79 -1.82 -3.56
N ASP A 148 -24.76 -1.83 -2.65
CA ASP A 148 -25.53 -3.03 -2.25
C ASP A 148 -24.68 -4.24 -1.81
N GLY A 149 -23.50 -3.95 -1.23
CA GLY A 149 -22.54 -4.95 -0.76
C GLY A 149 -21.64 -5.53 -1.87
N TRP A 150 -21.69 -4.97 -3.08
CA TRP A 150 -20.75 -5.26 -4.15
C TRP A 150 -19.62 -4.22 -4.14
N GLN A 151 -18.39 -4.70 -3.96
CA GLN A 151 -17.19 -3.89 -4.03
C GLN A 151 -16.54 -4.02 -5.41
N GLU A 152 -16.22 -2.90 -6.05
CA GLU A 152 -15.40 -2.91 -7.25
C GLU A 152 -13.95 -3.27 -6.93
N ILE A 153 -13.36 -4.16 -7.74
CA ILE A 153 -11.93 -4.41 -7.80
C ILE A 153 -11.43 -4.02 -9.17
N THR A 154 -10.42 -3.15 -9.23
CA THR A 154 -9.98 -2.50 -10.46
C THR A 154 -8.47 -2.29 -10.50
N GLY A 155 -7.94 -2.04 -11.70
CA GLY A 155 -6.54 -1.69 -11.90
C GLY A 155 -6.22 -1.43 -13.37
N VAL A 156 -5.17 -0.65 -13.63
CA VAL A 156 -4.67 -0.37 -14.98
C VAL A 156 -3.29 -0.99 -15.12
N TYR A 157 -3.09 -1.78 -16.17
CA TYR A 157 -1.88 -2.58 -16.37
C TYR A 157 -1.35 -2.46 -17.79
N LEU A 158 -0.04 -2.31 -17.91
CA LEU A 158 0.66 -2.43 -19.19
C LEU A 158 0.82 -3.91 -19.52
N ALA A 159 0.17 -4.37 -20.59
CA ALA A 159 0.39 -5.72 -21.10
C ALA A 159 1.85 -5.85 -21.56
N PRO A 160 2.61 -6.86 -21.07
CA PRO A 160 3.99 -7.06 -21.50
C PRO A 160 4.10 -7.22 -23.02
N PRO A 161 5.23 -6.83 -23.66
CA PRO A 161 5.31 -6.73 -25.13
C PRO A 161 4.92 -7.98 -25.91
N ASP A 162 5.26 -9.16 -25.39
CA ASP A 162 4.98 -10.44 -26.05
C ASP A 162 3.62 -11.06 -25.63
N ALA A 163 2.83 -10.34 -24.82
CA ALA A 163 1.53 -10.80 -24.37
C ALA A 163 0.50 -10.78 -25.50
N THR A 164 -0.23 -11.88 -25.63
CA THR A 164 -1.38 -12.00 -26.54
C THR A 164 -2.65 -12.46 -25.84
N THR A 165 -2.49 -12.97 -24.61
CA THR A 165 -3.60 -13.43 -23.78
C THR A 165 -3.43 -12.90 -22.35
N ALA A 166 -4.51 -12.38 -21.78
CA ALA A 166 -4.68 -12.15 -20.36
C ALA A 166 -5.58 -13.24 -19.78
N ILE A 167 -5.06 -14.05 -18.86
CA ILE A 167 -5.86 -15.01 -18.10
C ILE A 167 -6.33 -14.32 -16.83
N VAL A 168 -7.64 -14.14 -16.70
CA VAL A 168 -8.25 -13.65 -15.46
C VAL A 168 -8.61 -14.83 -14.58
N GLU A 169 -8.21 -14.76 -13.31
CA GLU A 169 -8.57 -15.72 -12.30
C GLU A 169 -9.28 -15.05 -11.11
N LEU A 170 -10.44 -15.58 -10.73
CA LEU A 170 -11.27 -15.06 -9.64
C LEU A 170 -11.28 -16.08 -8.50
N HIS A 171 -10.46 -15.85 -7.48
CA HIS A 171 -10.13 -16.85 -6.46
C HIS A 171 -11.09 -16.86 -5.28
N PHE A 172 -11.41 -18.06 -4.81
CA PHE A 172 -11.73 -18.36 -3.42
C PHE A 172 -10.56 -19.17 -2.83
N ARG A 173 -9.98 -18.70 -1.73
CA ARG A 173 -8.91 -19.44 -1.04
C ARG A 173 -8.97 -19.30 0.47
N TRP A 174 -9.01 -20.43 1.17
CA TRP A 174 -8.93 -20.50 2.64
C TRP A 174 -10.01 -19.69 3.37
N GLY A 175 -11.17 -19.49 2.76
CA GLY A 175 -12.32 -18.90 3.44
C GLY A 175 -12.86 -19.83 4.54
N PRO A 176 -13.55 -19.29 5.56
CA PRO A 176 -14.22 -20.10 6.58
C PRO A 176 -15.23 -21.09 5.96
N PRO A 177 -15.53 -22.22 6.64
CA PRO A 177 -16.61 -23.10 6.22
C PRO A 177 -17.93 -22.32 6.01
N LYS A 178 -18.70 -22.68 4.98
CA LYS A 178 -19.96 -22.02 4.57
C LYS A 178 -19.83 -20.57 4.09
N SER A 179 -18.62 -20.04 3.90
CA SER A 179 -18.41 -18.72 3.27
C SER A 179 -18.53 -18.80 1.75
N SER A 180 -18.79 -17.67 1.09
CA SER A 180 -18.84 -17.58 -0.37
C SER A 180 -18.28 -16.27 -0.90
N VAL A 181 -17.85 -16.32 -2.16
CA VAL A 181 -17.54 -15.14 -2.98
C VAL A 181 -18.35 -15.20 -4.26
N HIS A 182 -18.85 -14.03 -4.66
CA HIS A 182 -19.65 -13.79 -5.84
C HIS A 182 -18.93 -12.77 -6.71
N TRP A 183 -18.93 -13.01 -8.02
CA TRP A 183 -18.29 -12.16 -9.02
C TRP A 183 -19.24 -11.87 -10.17
N LYS A 184 -19.27 -10.62 -10.65
CA LYS A 184 -19.99 -10.27 -11.87
C LYS A 184 -19.31 -9.12 -12.61
N GLN A 185 -19.73 -8.89 -13.85
CA GLN A 185 -19.28 -7.77 -14.68
C GLN A 185 -17.76 -7.68 -14.87
N VAL A 186 -17.11 -8.82 -15.12
CA VAL A 186 -15.67 -8.86 -15.42
C VAL A 186 -15.40 -8.17 -16.75
N ARG A 187 -14.51 -7.18 -16.75
CA ARG A 187 -14.08 -6.44 -17.94
C ARG A 187 -12.56 -6.33 -17.99
N ILE A 188 -12.03 -6.43 -19.20
CA ILE A 188 -10.68 -6.02 -19.54
C ILE A 188 -10.76 -5.22 -20.84
N GLU A 189 -10.49 -3.93 -20.75
CA GLU A 189 -10.74 -2.98 -21.82
C GLU A 189 -9.47 -2.16 -22.04
N GLU A 190 -9.08 -1.98 -23.30
CA GLU A 190 -7.94 -1.13 -23.65
C GLU A 190 -8.21 0.30 -23.16
N CYS A 191 -7.21 0.93 -22.56
CA CYS A 191 -7.31 2.29 -22.05
C CYS A 191 -6.01 3.07 -22.25
N ALA A 192 -6.06 4.37 -21.95
CA ALA A 192 -4.86 5.18 -21.92
C ALA A 192 -3.94 4.76 -20.75
N ALA A 193 -2.65 5.00 -20.91
CA ALA A 193 -1.70 4.88 -19.81
C ALA A 193 -2.11 5.82 -18.65
N PRO A 194 -1.90 5.42 -17.39
CA PRO A 194 -2.05 6.35 -16.28
C PRO A 194 -1.03 7.48 -16.44
N GLU A 195 -1.47 8.72 -16.20
CA GLU A 195 -0.55 9.86 -16.19
C GLU A 195 0.47 9.70 -15.05
N PRO A 196 1.75 10.04 -15.29
CA PRO A 196 2.76 10.07 -14.23
C PRO A 196 2.32 10.98 -13.08
N ASN A 197 2.53 10.53 -11.85
CA ASN A 197 2.30 11.31 -10.65
C ASN A 197 3.66 11.71 -10.04
N LEU A 198 4.29 12.69 -10.68
CA LEU A 198 5.62 13.16 -10.31
C LEU A 198 5.56 14.00 -9.03
N VAL A 199 6.35 13.60 -8.03
CA VAL A 199 6.50 14.29 -6.76
C VAL A 199 7.97 14.51 -6.44
N ARG A 200 8.31 15.69 -5.91
CA ARG A 200 9.67 15.97 -5.41
C ARG A 200 9.73 15.86 -3.90
N LEU A 201 10.38 14.81 -3.43
CA LEU A 201 10.58 14.51 -2.02
C LEU A 201 11.91 15.09 -1.57
N ALA A 202 11.91 15.89 -0.51
CA ALA A 202 13.10 16.55 0.02
C ALA A 202 13.32 16.27 1.50
N THR A 203 14.59 16.22 1.88
CA THR A 203 15.04 16.15 3.26
C THR A 203 16.01 17.29 3.54
N ILE A 204 15.94 17.83 4.76
CA ILE A 204 16.91 18.80 5.26
C ILE A 204 17.88 18.10 6.22
N HIS A 205 19.17 18.33 6.04
CA HIS A 205 20.20 17.82 6.94
C HIS A 205 20.82 18.97 7.74
N TYR A 206 20.38 19.15 8.99
CA TYR A 206 20.77 20.33 9.75
C TYR A 206 20.63 20.13 11.26
N GLN A 207 21.54 20.75 12.03
CA GLN A 207 21.49 20.81 13.48
C GLN A 207 21.23 22.25 13.92
N PRO A 208 20.06 22.57 14.53
CA PRO A 208 19.73 23.93 14.95
C PRO A 208 20.46 24.31 16.25
N ARG A 209 21.76 24.57 16.16
CA ARG A 209 22.61 24.80 17.33
C ARG A 209 22.46 26.20 17.93
N ASP A 210 22.02 27.17 17.14
CA ASP A 210 21.92 28.56 17.60
C ASP A 210 20.65 28.79 18.45
N GLY A 211 20.68 29.80 19.31
CA GLY A 211 19.56 30.19 20.19
C GLY A 211 19.21 29.21 21.31
N GLU A 212 18.33 29.64 22.22
CA GLU A 212 17.96 28.87 23.43
C GLU A 212 16.49 28.43 23.46
N THR A 213 15.61 29.15 22.76
CA THR A 213 14.17 28.86 22.76
C THR A 213 13.78 27.89 21.64
N SER A 214 12.65 27.20 21.79
CA SER A 214 12.09 26.34 20.73
C SER A 214 11.87 27.09 19.41
N MET A 215 11.45 28.37 19.47
CA MET A 215 11.29 29.19 18.27
C MET A 215 12.62 29.53 17.61
N ASP A 216 13.68 29.80 18.40
CA ASP A 216 15.02 30.01 17.82
C ASP A 216 15.48 28.79 17.02
N LYS A 217 15.09 27.58 17.44
CA LYS A 217 15.36 26.35 16.68
C LYS A 217 14.57 26.29 15.38
N CYS A 218 13.28 26.60 15.42
CA CYS A 218 12.41 26.61 14.24
C CYS A 218 12.92 27.55 13.14
N VAL A 219 13.31 28.79 13.50
CA VAL A 219 13.66 29.82 12.51
C VAL A 219 14.90 29.49 11.69
N GLN A 220 15.79 28.65 12.21
CA GLN A 220 17.00 28.25 11.50
C GLN A 220 16.72 27.36 10.28
N PHE A 221 15.55 26.71 10.20
CA PHE A 221 15.18 25.88 9.05
C PHE A 221 14.60 26.68 7.88
N ALA A 222 14.18 27.93 8.08
CA ALA A 222 13.58 28.76 7.04
C ALA A 222 14.42 28.90 5.75
N PRO A 223 15.74 29.20 5.79
CA PRO A 223 16.53 29.30 4.57
C PRO A 223 16.63 27.96 3.81
N LEU A 224 16.65 26.84 4.53
CA LEU A 224 16.74 25.50 3.93
C LEU A 224 15.40 25.07 3.32
N ILE A 225 14.29 25.44 3.95
CA ILE A 225 12.93 25.24 3.39
C ILE A 225 12.78 26.08 2.12
N ALA A 226 13.23 27.33 2.13
CA ALA A 226 13.23 28.18 0.94
C ALA A 226 14.10 27.57 -0.18
N GLN A 227 15.29 27.05 0.13
CA GLN A 227 16.14 26.35 -0.84
C GLN A 227 15.47 25.09 -1.43
N ALA A 228 14.71 24.34 -0.62
CA ALA A 228 13.93 23.21 -1.11
C ALA A 228 12.78 23.67 -2.04
N ALA A 229 12.12 24.77 -1.69
CA ALA A 229 11.07 25.38 -2.50
C ALA A 229 11.58 25.91 -3.85
N ASP A 230 12.78 26.50 -3.88
CA ASP A 230 13.44 26.94 -5.12
C ASP A 230 13.71 25.76 -6.07
N GLN A 231 13.93 24.57 -5.51
CA GLN A 231 14.05 23.29 -6.22
C GLN A 231 12.71 22.58 -6.45
N LYS A 232 11.59 23.27 -6.21
CA LYS A 232 10.22 22.78 -6.43
C LYS A 232 9.86 21.52 -5.64
N ALA A 233 10.38 21.40 -4.41
CA ALA A 233 9.99 20.34 -3.49
C ALA A 233 8.48 20.39 -3.19
N ASP A 234 7.82 19.23 -3.25
CA ASP A 234 6.43 19.07 -2.83
C ASP A 234 6.32 18.72 -1.35
N LEU A 235 7.29 17.96 -0.82
CA LEU A 235 7.38 17.57 0.58
C LEU A 235 8.79 17.82 1.11
N VAL A 236 8.89 18.45 2.28
CA VAL A 236 10.15 18.62 3.01
C VAL A 236 10.05 17.98 4.38
N VAL A 237 10.99 17.09 4.71
CA VAL A 237 11.08 16.46 6.04
C VAL A 237 12.19 17.11 6.86
N LEU A 238 11.84 17.53 8.08
CA LEU A 238 12.74 18.08 9.09
C LEU A 238 13.06 17.03 10.18
N PRO A 239 14.13 17.22 10.96
CA PRO A 239 14.53 16.25 11.98
C PRO A 239 13.57 16.16 13.18
N GLU A 240 13.77 15.13 13.99
CA GLU A 240 13.00 14.81 15.20
C GLU A 240 13.20 15.84 16.32
N THR A 241 12.15 16.17 17.08
CA THR A 241 12.22 17.00 18.30
C THR A 241 13.02 18.29 18.14
N LEU A 242 12.88 18.97 17.00
CA LEU A 242 13.69 20.13 16.65
C LEU A 242 13.53 21.30 17.63
N THR A 243 12.38 21.39 18.30
CA THR A 243 12.10 22.39 19.34
C THR A 243 12.88 22.17 20.64
N TYR A 244 13.43 20.96 20.84
CA TYR A 244 14.19 20.54 22.00
C TYR A 244 15.70 20.43 21.73
N TYR A 245 16.10 20.25 20.46
CA TYR A 245 17.49 20.00 20.09
C TYR A 245 18.46 21.06 20.65
N GLY A 246 19.44 20.61 21.44
CA GLY A 246 20.47 21.48 22.03
C GLY A 246 19.96 22.45 23.09
N THR A 247 18.72 22.31 23.57
CA THR A 247 18.20 23.09 24.70
C THR A 247 18.75 22.55 26.04
N LYS A 248 18.74 23.40 27.08
CA LYS A 248 19.17 23.01 28.45
C LYS A 248 18.01 22.51 29.32
N GLY A 249 16.77 22.64 28.84
CA GLY A 249 15.55 22.30 29.57
C GLY A 249 15.19 20.81 29.45
N THR A 250 14.03 20.48 29.98
CA THR A 250 13.38 19.17 29.84
C THR A 250 12.48 19.13 28.60
N TYR A 251 12.01 17.94 28.20
CA TYR A 251 10.96 17.84 27.18
C TYR A 251 9.73 18.68 27.53
N ALA A 252 9.37 18.76 28.82
CA ALA A 252 8.23 19.54 29.30
C ALA A 252 8.38 21.04 29.04
N ASP A 253 9.61 21.56 29.08
CA ASP A 253 9.92 22.97 28.82
C ASP A 253 9.85 23.31 27.32
N ALA A 254 10.12 22.33 26.45
CA ALA A 254 10.01 22.46 24.99
C ALA A 254 8.64 22.07 24.43
N ALA A 255 7.71 21.61 25.28
CA ALA A 255 6.42 21.07 24.87
C ALA A 255 5.38 22.18 24.65
N GLU A 256 4.71 22.15 23.49
CA GLU A 256 3.63 23.07 23.13
C GLU A 256 2.36 22.33 22.67
N THR A 257 1.20 23.00 22.68
CA THR A 257 -0.01 22.40 22.09
C THR A 257 0.19 22.16 20.60
N ILE A 258 -0.49 21.16 20.04
CA ILE A 258 -0.55 20.95 18.58
C ILE A 258 -2.03 21.00 18.14
N PRO A 259 -2.44 22.03 17.38
CA PRO A 259 -1.62 23.14 16.87
C PRO A 259 -1.11 24.11 17.96
N GLY A 260 -0.01 24.80 17.66
CA GLY A 260 0.73 25.73 18.52
C GLY A 260 1.78 26.54 17.74
N ALA A 261 2.71 27.19 18.47
CA ALA A 261 3.57 28.23 17.91
C ALA A 261 4.50 27.71 16.81
N SER A 262 5.10 26.53 16.95
CA SER A 262 5.92 25.95 15.88
C SER A 262 5.09 25.55 14.67
N THR A 263 3.88 24.99 14.85
CA THR A 263 3.01 24.67 13.70
C THR A 263 2.50 25.92 12.98
N GLU A 264 2.23 27.02 13.68
CA GLU A 264 1.88 28.30 13.04
C GLU A 264 3.06 28.88 12.27
N TYR A 265 4.27 28.77 12.81
CA TYR A 265 5.48 29.23 12.14
C TYR A 265 5.74 28.45 10.85
N PHE A 266 5.77 27.12 10.93
CA PHE A 266 5.94 26.27 9.75
C PHE A 266 4.76 26.37 8.79
N GLY A 267 3.53 26.60 9.27
CA GLY A 267 2.35 26.90 8.45
C GLY A 267 2.52 28.12 7.56
N LYS A 268 3.15 29.19 8.08
CA LYS A 268 3.49 30.37 7.26
C LYS A 268 4.48 30.02 6.15
N LEU A 269 5.49 29.22 6.45
CA LEU A 269 6.49 28.79 5.46
C LEU A 269 5.89 27.85 4.41
N ALA A 270 5.12 26.85 4.84
CA ALA A 270 4.42 25.91 3.95
C ALA A 270 3.51 26.67 2.96
N LYS A 271 2.74 27.64 3.47
CA LYS A 271 1.90 28.51 2.64
C LYS A 271 2.68 29.42 1.71
N GLN A 272 3.75 30.03 2.20
CA GLN A 272 4.60 30.92 1.41
C GLN A 272 5.25 30.19 0.23
N HIS A 273 5.60 28.92 0.43
CA HIS A 273 6.36 28.13 -0.53
C HIS A 273 5.54 27.08 -1.29
N ASP A 274 4.23 26.97 -1.03
CA ASP A 274 3.31 25.99 -1.64
C ASP A 274 3.83 24.54 -1.59
N LEU A 275 4.24 24.11 -0.40
CA LEU A 275 4.78 22.77 -0.14
C LEU A 275 4.27 22.19 1.18
N TYR A 276 4.41 20.88 1.33
CA TYR A 276 4.15 20.18 2.58
C TYR A 276 5.41 20.15 3.46
N ILE A 277 5.24 20.34 4.77
CA ILE A 277 6.34 20.24 5.75
C ILE A 277 6.01 19.17 6.77
N VAL A 278 6.93 18.23 6.97
CA VAL A 278 6.94 17.35 8.13
C VAL A 278 7.96 17.83 9.15
N ALA A 279 7.50 18.13 10.36
CA ALA A 279 8.35 18.63 11.44
C ALA A 279 8.26 17.75 12.70
N GLY A 280 9.40 17.38 13.28
CA GLY A 280 9.45 16.69 14.57
C GLY A 280 9.39 17.68 15.73
N LEU A 281 8.38 17.60 16.59
CA LEU A 281 8.12 18.53 17.70
C LEU A 281 7.91 17.77 19.02
N ILE A 282 7.76 18.53 20.11
CA ILE A 282 7.28 18.01 21.40
C ILE A 282 5.87 18.57 21.65
N GLU A 283 4.88 17.68 21.75
CA GLU A 283 3.49 18.04 22.02
C GLU A 283 3.19 18.01 23.51
N ARG A 284 2.43 18.99 24.01
CA ARG A 284 1.72 18.99 25.28
C ARG A 284 0.22 18.80 25.06
N ALA A 285 -0.34 17.72 25.60
CA ALA A 285 -1.77 17.42 25.60
C ALA A 285 -2.27 17.28 27.04
N GLY A 286 -2.71 18.39 27.64
CA GLY A 286 -3.04 18.45 29.05
C GLY A 286 -1.81 18.16 29.93
N HIS A 287 -1.87 17.07 30.70
CA HIS A 287 -0.77 16.63 31.57
C HIS A 287 0.23 15.71 30.86
N LEU A 288 -0.05 15.28 29.63
CA LEU A 288 0.77 14.34 28.85
C LEU A 288 1.68 15.09 27.88
N ILE A 289 2.85 14.50 27.63
CA ILE A 289 3.84 15.01 26.68
C ILE A 289 4.14 13.90 25.66
N TYR A 290 4.21 14.25 24.38
CA TYR A 290 4.49 13.31 23.29
C TYR A 290 5.64 13.81 22.42
N ASN A 291 6.45 12.88 21.90
CA ASN A 291 7.30 13.14 20.74
C ASN A 291 6.45 12.94 19.48
N VAL A 292 6.34 13.97 18.64
CA VAL A 292 5.41 13.99 17.51
C VAL A 292 6.07 14.38 16.20
N ALA A 293 5.55 13.83 15.11
CA ALA A 293 5.72 14.39 13.77
C ALA A 293 4.42 15.06 13.36
N VAL A 294 4.48 16.28 12.85
CA VAL A 294 3.32 17.00 12.30
C VAL A 294 3.46 17.13 10.79
N LEU A 295 2.36 17.02 10.07
CA LEU A 295 2.27 17.31 8.64
C LEU A 295 1.48 18.59 8.43
N ILE A 296 2.12 19.56 7.79
CA ILE A 296 1.55 20.89 7.51
C ILE A 296 1.40 21.04 6.01
N GLY A 297 0.22 21.50 5.58
CA GLY A 297 -0.17 21.60 4.18
C GLY A 297 0.22 22.93 3.53
N PRO A 298 0.15 22.99 2.18
CA PRO A 298 0.48 24.19 1.41
C PRO A 298 -0.51 25.35 1.61
N ASP A 299 -1.65 25.13 2.26
CA ASP A 299 -2.55 26.21 2.68
C ASP A 299 -2.15 26.84 4.03
N GLY A 300 -1.14 26.27 4.69
CA GLY A 300 -0.62 26.62 6.00
C GLY A 300 -1.35 25.97 7.16
N SER A 301 -2.30 25.07 6.91
CA SER A 301 -3.04 24.34 7.94
C SER A 301 -2.33 23.07 8.38
N LEU A 302 -2.64 22.61 9.60
CA LEU A 302 -2.22 21.30 10.08
C LEU A 302 -3.07 20.22 9.39
N VAL A 303 -2.44 19.41 8.54
CA VAL A 303 -3.09 18.24 7.92
C VAL A 303 -3.30 17.16 8.97
N GLY A 304 -2.30 16.94 9.84
CA GLY A 304 -2.41 16.02 10.96
C GLY A 304 -1.11 15.82 11.72
N LYS A 305 -1.14 14.89 12.67
CA LYS A 305 0.02 14.55 13.52
C LYS A 305 0.10 13.06 13.78
N TYR A 306 1.32 12.59 13.98
CA TYR A 306 1.64 11.25 14.42
C TYR A 306 2.40 11.34 15.76
N ARG A 307 1.96 10.57 16.75
CA ARG A 307 2.64 10.44 18.04
C ARG A 307 3.51 9.18 17.99
N LYS A 308 4.81 9.34 18.30
CA LYS A 308 5.78 8.25 18.33
C LYS A 308 5.28 7.08 19.17
N VAL A 309 5.23 5.89 18.59
CA VAL A 309 4.64 4.71 19.22
C VAL A 309 5.68 3.97 20.06
N CYS A 310 6.91 3.86 19.55
CA CYS A 310 8.01 3.17 20.23
C CYS A 310 8.96 4.17 20.87
N LEU A 311 9.06 4.14 22.21
CA LEU A 311 9.89 5.08 22.96
C LEU A 311 11.25 4.47 23.34
N PRO A 312 12.38 5.16 23.10
CA PRO A 312 13.66 4.79 23.68
C PRO A 312 13.68 5.09 25.18
N ARG A 313 14.58 4.42 25.92
CA ARG A 313 14.70 4.55 27.38
C ARG A 313 14.70 6.00 27.88
N GLY A 314 15.46 6.89 27.23
CA GLY A 314 15.58 8.29 27.66
C GLY A 314 14.29 9.10 27.52
N GLU A 315 13.40 8.74 26.58
CA GLU A 315 12.08 9.38 26.47
C GLU A 315 11.12 8.87 27.56
N ILE A 316 11.17 7.56 27.86
CA ILE A 316 10.38 6.97 28.95
C ILE A 316 10.77 7.59 30.29
N GLU A 317 12.07 7.66 30.58
CA GLU A 317 12.60 8.29 31.80
C GLU A 317 12.30 9.81 31.84
N GLY A 318 12.19 10.44 30.66
CA GLY A 318 11.79 11.83 30.50
C GLY A 318 10.27 12.09 30.60
N GLY A 319 9.45 11.05 30.81
CA GLY A 319 8.00 11.17 30.97
C GLY A 319 7.22 11.35 29.66
N ILE A 320 7.79 10.96 28.52
CA ILE A 320 7.08 10.95 27.24
C ILE A 320 6.08 9.79 27.21
N MET A 321 4.88 10.07 26.70
CA MET A 321 3.82 9.10 26.49
C MET A 321 3.91 8.51 25.07
N PRO A 322 3.71 7.19 24.89
CA PRO A 322 3.65 6.59 23.56
C PRO A 322 2.33 6.93 22.86
N GLY A 323 2.39 7.06 21.53
CA GLY A 323 1.23 6.99 20.65
C GLY A 323 0.70 5.56 20.50
N ASN A 324 -0.42 5.42 19.79
CA ASN A 324 -1.14 4.15 19.63
C ASN A 324 -1.87 4.01 18.28
N GLU A 325 -1.54 4.86 17.30
CA GLU A 325 -2.22 4.94 16.01
C GLU A 325 -1.21 5.01 14.87
N TYR A 326 -1.63 4.61 13.66
CA TYR A 326 -0.82 4.64 12.44
C TYR A 326 -1.53 5.44 11.33
N PRO A 327 -1.86 6.72 11.56
CA PRO A 327 -2.58 7.53 10.58
C PRO A 327 -1.76 7.75 9.32
N VAL A 328 -2.47 7.81 8.20
CA VAL A 328 -1.95 8.17 6.88
C VAL A 328 -2.77 9.34 6.37
N PHE A 329 -2.10 10.33 5.81
CA PHE A 329 -2.71 11.61 5.45
C PHE A 329 -2.76 11.76 3.93
N GLU A 330 -3.94 12.08 3.41
CA GLU A 330 -4.11 12.43 2.01
C GLU A 330 -3.40 13.77 1.71
N THR A 331 -2.67 13.82 0.60
CA THR A 331 -2.05 15.04 0.08
C THR A 331 -2.38 15.18 -1.41
N ARG A 332 -2.01 16.32 -2.02
CA ARG A 332 -2.25 16.56 -3.45
C ARG A 332 -1.52 15.56 -4.37
N PHE A 333 -0.50 14.88 -3.88
CA PHE A 333 0.31 13.94 -4.66
C PHE A 333 0.11 12.48 -4.23
N GLY A 334 -0.39 12.19 -3.02
CA GLY A 334 -0.53 10.81 -2.55
C GLY A 334 -0.60 10.74 -1.02
N LYS A 335 -0.51 9.53 -0.50
CA LYS A 335 -0.70 9.27 0.93
C LYS A 335 0.61 9.31 1.70
N VAL A 336 0.67 10.15 2.74
CA VAL A 336 1.87 10.32 3.58
C VAL A 336 1.64 9.71 4.96
N GLY A 337 2.43 8.69 5.30
CA GLY A 337 2.60 8.20 6.66
C GLY A 337 3.76 8.90 7.37
N MET A 338 3.76 8.87 8.70
CA MET A 338 4.87 9.41 9.50
C MET A 338 5.29 8.38 10.55
N MET A 339 6.60 8.26 10.77
CA MET A 339 7.17 7.55 11.92
C MET A 339 8.29 8.39 12.52
N VAL A 340 8.70 8.12 13.75
CA VAL A 340 9.69 8.95 14.45
C VAL A 340 10.81 8.10 15.04
N CYS A 341 12.04 8.35 14.60
CA CYS A 341 13.29 7.81 15.13
C CYS A 341 13.24 6.34 15.59
N TYR A 342 13.03 6.08 16.88
CA TYR A 342 13.07 4.75 17.47
C TYR A 342 12.01 3.79 16.89
N ASP A 343 10.93 4.32 16.32
CA ASP A 343 9.95 3.54 15.55
C ASP A 343 10.59 2.70 14.45
N GLY A 344 11.67 3.20 13.81
CA GLY A 344 12.32 2.47 12.73
C GLY A 344 13.01 1.17 13.17
N PHE A 345 13.19 0.91 14.47
CA PHE A 345 13.66 -0.41 14.93
C PHE A 345 12.56 -1.47 14.90
N PHE A 346 11.30 -1.07 14.74
CA PHE A 346 10.11 -1.94 14.81
C PHE A 346 9.46 -2.02 13.42
N PRO A 347 9.62 -3.12 12.67
CA PRO A 347 9.04 -3.25 11.33
C PRO A 347 7.51 -3.11 11.32
N GLU A 348 6.84 -3.38 12.43
CA GLU A 348 5.39 -3.24 12.61
C GLU A 348 4.92 -1.82 12.30
N VAL A 349 5.68 -0.78 12.68
CA VAL A 349 5.24 0.61 12.48
C VAL A 349 5.13 0.95 10.99
N ALA A 350 6.19 0.70 10.22
CA ALA A 350 6.16 0.95 8.77
C ALA A 350 5.21 0.00 8.04
N ARG A 351 5.05 -1.24 8.56
CA ARG A 351 4.08 -2.19 8.02
C ARG A 351 2.65 -1.70 8.19
N GLU A 352 2.28 -1.17 9.35
CA GLU A 352 0.93 -0.65 9.56
C GLU A 352 0.66 0.63 8.76
N LEU A 353 1.64 1.53 8.64
CA LEU A 353 1.51 2.72 7.78
C LEU A 353 1.31 2.34 6.30
N SER A 354 2.08 1.39 5.77
CA SER A 354 1.91 0.89 4.40
C SER A 354 0.62 0.11 4.22
N ASN A 355 0.19 -0.68 5.21
CA ASN A 355 -1.12 -1.35 5.22
C ASN A 355 -2.29 -0.35 5.16
N ASN A 356 -2.11 0.83 5.75
CA ASN A 356 -3.06 1.94 5.71
C ASN A 356 -2.93 2.80 4.44
N GLY A 357 -2.10 2.36 3.48
CA GLY A 357 -2.00 2.92 2.14
C GLY A 357 -0.93 4.00 1.96
N ALA A 358 0.02 4.17 2.89
CA ALA A 358 1.09 5.15 2.71
C ALA A 358 1.91 4.87 1.43
N ASP A 359 2.10 5.90 0.61
CA ASP A 359 3.01 5.90 -0.54
C ASP A 359 4.39 6.40 -0.15
N VAL A 360 4.42 7.36 0.79
CA VAL A 360 5.62 7.97 1.35
C VAL A 360 5.56 7.88 2.87
N ILE A 361 6.66 7.46 3.50
CA ILE A 361 6.85 7.56 4.95
C ILE A 361 7.89 8.65 5.23
N ALA A 362 7.44 9.74 5.84
CA ALA A 362 8.34 10.76 6.37
C ALA A 362 8.86 10.34 7.74
N TRP A 363 10.18 10.45 7.92
CA TRP A 363 10.86 9.96 9.10
C TRP A 363 11.79 11.01 9.71
N PRO A 364 11.29 11.86 10.62
CA PRO A 364 12.14 12.67 11.49
C PRO A 364 12.95 11.76 12.43
N VAL A 365 14.26 11.94 12.48
CA VAL A 365 15.17 11.07 13.24
C VAL A 365 16.23 11.88 13.99
N TRP A 366 16.50 11.56 15.25
CA TRP A 366 17.71 12.06 15.91
C TRP A 366 18.94 11.27 15.44
N GLY A 367 18.83 9.95 15.49
CA GLY A 367 19.82 9.04 14.94
C GLY A 367 19.43 7.56 15.11
N CYS A 368 19.83 6.73 14.15
CA CYS A 368 19.41 5.34 14.04
C CYS A 368 20.45 4.49 13.27
N ASN A 369 20.26 3.17 13.23
CA ASN A 369 21.10 2.27 12.42
C ASN A 369 20.92 2.60 10.91
N PRO A 370 22.01 2.65 10.11
CA PRO A 370 21.98 3.09 8.71
C PRO A 370 21.22 2.18 7.75
N LEU A 371 20.97 0.93 8.14
CA LEU A 371 20.28 -0.06 7.30
C LEU A 371 18.76 0.02 7.41
N LEU A 372 18.23 0.68 8.44
CA LEU A 372 16.81 0.61 8.74
C LEU A 372 15.95 1.36 7.72
N ALA A 373 16.37 2.52 7.21
CA ALA A 373 15.61 3.21 6.17
C ALA A 373 15.50 2.39 4.88
N GLN A 374 16.59 1.73 4.50
CA GLN A 374 16.62 0.83 3.33
C GLN A 374 15.67 -0.35 3.55
N ALA A 375 15.72 -0.98 4.72
CA ALA A 375 14.85 -2.10 5.06
C ALA A 375 13.36 -1.69 5.06
N ARG A 376 13.02 -0.54 5.67
CA ARG A 376 11.63 -0.06 5.77
C ARG A 376 11.07 0.33 4.40
N ALA A 377 11.86 0.93 3.53
CA ALA A 377 11.45 1.21 2.15
C ALA A 377 11.26 -0.09 1.35
N CYS A 378 12.29 -0.96 1.37
CA CYS A 378 12.32 -2.21 0.60
C CYS A 378 11.21 -3.20 0.99
N GLU A 379 10.97 -3.44 2.27
CA GLU A 379 9.99 -4.45 2.69
C GLU A 379 8.54 -3.98 2.52
N ASN A 380 8.31 -2.66 2.49
CA ASN A 380 6.96 -2.07 2.40
C ASN A 380 6.62 -1.53 1.01
N HIS A 381 7.60 -1.43 0.08
CA HIS A 381 7.44 -0.81 -1.23
C HIS A 381 6.84 0.60 -1.10
N VAL A 382 7.47 1.41 -0.26
CA VAL A 382 7.14 2.82 -0.04
C VAL A 382 8.41 3.66 -0.13
N TYR A 383 8.26 4.91 -0.54
CA TYR A 383 9.36 5.86 -0.44
C TYR A 383 9.55 6.22 1.04
N VAL A 384 10.80 6.32 1.48
CA VAL A 384 11.13 6.76 2.85
C VAL A 384 11.97 8.02 2.76
N VAL A 385 11.59 9.06 3.50
CA VAL A 385 12.35 10.32 3.56
C VAL A 385 12.80 10.53 5.00
N SER A 386 14.08 10.26 5.29
CA SER A 386 14.64 10.47 6.63
C SER A 386 15.37 11.79 6.72
N SER A 387 15.16 12.50 7.83
CA SER A 387 15.88 13.73 8.17
C SER A 387 16.53 13.60 9.55
N THR A 388 17.83 13.87 9.64
CA THR A 388 18.70 13.41 10.74
C THR A 388 19.64 14.49 11.27
N TYR A 389 20.14 14.29 12.49
CA TYR A 389 21.24 15.07 13.09
C TYR A 389 22.61 14.39 13.01
N THR A 390 22.74 13.29 12.27
CA THR A 390 23.91 12.41 12.27
C THR A 390 24.92 12.80 11.19
N LYS A 391 26.22 12.84 11.50
CA LYS A 391 27.21 13.07 10.43
C LYS A 391 27.21 11.87 9.48
N SER A 392 27.37 12.15 8.19
CA SER A 392 27.51 11.12 7.14
C SER A 392 28.64 10.13 7.41
N THR A 393 29.70 10.55 8.11
CA THR A 393 30.86 9.71 8.47
C THR A 393 30.65 8.80 9.66
N ASP A 394 29.59 8.99 10.45
CA ASP A 394 29.41 8.27 11.72
C ASP A 394 28.82 6.87 11.51
N ASN A 395 28.54 6.46 10.27
CA ASN A 395 27.86 5.22 9.91
C ASN A 395 26.51 5.05 10.65
N TRP A 396 25.80 6.16 10.85
CA TRP A 396 24.41 6.19 11.27
C TRP A 396 23.51 6.46 10.05
N ILE A 397 22.20 6.31 10.22
CA ILE A 397 21.21 6.72 9.22
C ILE A 397 21.52 8.11 8.66
N ARG A 398 21.33 8.29 7.36
CA ARG A 398 21.59 9.55 6.64
C ARG A 398 20.30 10.34 6.47
N SER A 399 20.43 11.64 6.27
CA SER A 399 19.33 12.43 5.72
C SER A 399 19.21 12.12 4.23
N ALA A 400 18.21 11.35 3.82
CA ALA A 400 18.10 10.85 2.46
C ALA A 400 16.65 10.53 2.04
N VAL A 401 16.44 10.48 0.73
CA VAL A 401 15.25 9.94 0.07
C VAL A 401 15.57 8.54 -0.42
N TYR A 402 14.85 7.54 0.06
CA TYR A 402 15.01 6.14 -0.30
C TYR A 402 13.89 5.71 -1.24
N GLY A 403 14.27 5.04 -2.33
CA GLY A 403 13.37 4.43 -3.31
C GLY A 403 12.76 3.13 -2.82
N LEU A 404 11.85 2.59 -3.62
CA LEU A 404 11.04 1.39 -3.30
C LEU A 404 11.89 0.13 -3.06
N ASP A 405 13.10 0.07 -3.60
CA ASP A 405 14.06 -1.03 -3.41
C ASP A 405 15.02 -0.81 -2.21
N GLY A 406 14.86 0.30 -1.50
CA GLY A 406 15.75 0.72 -0.40
C GLY A 406 17.00 1.49 -0.83
N THR A 407 17.21 1.73 -2.13
CA THR A 407 18.34 2.55 -2.59
C THR A 407 18.13 4.02 -2.23
N ALA A 408 19.16 4.70 -1.72
CA ALA A 408 19.11 6.15 -1.55
C ALA A 408 19.17 6.84 -2.92
N LEU A 409 18.08 7.49 -3.33
CA LEU A 409 17.95 8.24 -4.58
C LEU A 409 18.62 9.62 -4.48
N ALA A 410 18.55 10.23 -3.30
CA ALA A 410 19.25 11.46 -2.96
C ALA A 410 19.64 11.42 -1.47
N ALA A 411 20.79 11.97 -1.12
CA ALA A 411 21.26 12.03 0.26
C ALA A 411 22.09 13.28 0.50
N ALA A 412 22.02 13.81 1.71
CA ALA A 412 22.75 15.00 2.12
C ALA A 412 23.90 14.59 3.06
N ASP A 413 25.13 14.97 2.72
CA ASP A 413 26.33 14.58 3.48
C ASP A 413 26.92 15.71 4.35
N GLU A 414 26.55 16.95 4.04
CA GLU A 414 27.01 18.16 4.73
C GLU A 414 25.86 18.82 5.49
N PHE A 415 26.09 19.27 6.73
CA PHE A 415 25.06 20.01 7.48
C PHE A 415 24.75 21.34 6.78
N GLY A 416 23.48 21.73 6.81
CA GLY A 416 23.00 22.95 6.12
C GLY A 416 22.68 22.72 4.65
N THR A 417 22.42 21.47 4.25
CA THR A 417 22.08 21.14 2.87
C THR A 417 20.71 20.48 2.75
N VAL A 418 20.16 20.53 1.54
CA VAL A 418 18.91 19.90 1.12
C VAL A 418 19.25 18.80 0.13
N ALA A 419 18.70 17.61 0.29
CA ALA A 419 18.70 16.57 -0.73
C ALA A 419 17.28 16.34 -1.23
N ILE A 420 17.12 16.19 -2.54
CA ILE A 420 15.82 16.09 -3.21
C ILE A 420 15.86 15.00 -4.28
N ALA A 421 14.77 14.25 -4.43
CA ALA A 421 14.57 13.32 -5.53
C ALA A 421 13.17 13.49 -6.11
N GLU A 422 13.07 13.49 -7.44
CA GLU A 422 11.81 13.39 -8.16
C GLU A 422 11.48 11.91 -8.37
N VAL A 423 10.27 11.51 -8.03
CA VAL A 423 9.78 10.13 -8.16
C VAL A 423 8.37 10.13 -8.74
N ASP A 424 7.97 9.03 -9.37
CA ASP A 424 6.62 8.84 -9.90
C ASP A 424 5.85 7.86 -8.99
N LEU A 425 4.83 8.35 -8.28
CA LEU A 425 4.04 7.53 -7.37
C LEU A 425 3.10 6.56 -8.10
N ASN A 426 2.85 6.77 -9.40
CA ASN A 426 2.06 5.87 -10.23
C ASN A 426 2.92 4.81 -10.94
N GLN A 427 4.26 4.93 -10.86
CA GLN A 427 5.14 3.97 -11.52
C GLN A 427 5.14 2.62 -10.78
N PRO A 428 4.73 1.52 -11.43
CA PRO A 428 4.78 0.21 -10.82
C PRO A 428 6.23 -0.26 -10.66
N HIS A 429 6.51 -1.01 -9.60
CA HIS A 429 7.83 -1.57 -9.33
C HIS A 429 7.77 -3.10 -9.34
N HIS A 430 8.28 -3.70 -10.43
CA HIS A 430 8.24 -5.14 -10.66
C HIS A 430 9.54 -5.83 -10.24
N TRP A 431 9.49 -6.62 -9.18
CA TRP A 431 10.59 -7.50 -8.78
C TRP A 431 10.64 -8.75 -9.64
N HIS A 432 11.85 -9.22 -9.93
CA HIS A 432 12.08 -10.36 -10.83
C HIS A 432 11.26 -11.63 -10.50
N SER A 433 11.08 -11.97 -9.22
CA SER A 433 10.39 -13.20 -8.80
C SER A 433 9.05 -12.95 -8.13
N LEU A 434 8.65 -11.70 -7.96
CA LEU A 434 7.46 -11.32 -7.21
C LEU A 434 6.54 -10.38 -7.98
N GLY A 435 6.91 -9.81 -9.13
CA GLY A 435 6.08 -8.83 -9.83
C GLY A 435 5.89 -7.56 -8.99
N ASP A 436 4.73 -6.93 -9.08
CA ASP A 436 4.37 -5.81 -8.19
C ASP A 436 4.06 -6.34 -6.78
N PHE A 437 5.05 -6.27 -5.90
CA PHE A 437 4.91 -6.73 -4.53
C PHE A 437 4.00 -5.82 -3.70
N LYS A 438 3.93 -4.50 -4.00
CA LYS A 438 3.05 -3.56 -3.28
C LYS A 438 1.60 -4.00 -3.42
N ALA A 439 1.19 -4.35 -4.65
CA ALA A 439 -0.15 -4.87 -4.94
C ALA A 439 -0.43 -6.23 -4.27
N GLN A 440 0.60 -7.03 -4.00
CA GLN A 440 0.46 -8.34 -3.35
C GLN A 440 0.35 -8.30 -1.83
N LEU A 441 0.90 -7.26 -1.20
CA LEU A 441 0.97 -7.14 0.26
C LEU A 441 -0.39 -7.37 0.94
N PRO A 442 -1.52 -6.75 0.53
CA PRO A 442 -2.81 -6.97 1.17
C PRO A 442 -3.27 -8.43 1.10
N ALA A 443 -3.01 -9.12 -0.01
CA ALA A 443 -3.46 -10.47 -0.26
C ALA A 443 -2.59 -11.55 0.39
N HIS A 444 -1.32 -11.25 0.63
CA HIS A 444 -0.32 -12.20 1.15
C HIS A 444 0.09 -11.94 2.60
N ARG A 445 -0.14 -10.74 3.15
CA ARG A 445 0.22 -10.45 4.54
C ARG A 445 -0.54 -11.38 5.52
N PRO A 446 0.12 -11.85 6.60
CA PRO A 446 -0.49 -12.72 7.59
C PRO A 446 -1.82 -12.19 8.14
N ILE A 447 -2.63 -13.11 8.64
CA ILE A 447 -3.79 -12.76 9.44
C ILE A 447 -3.31 -12.55 10.89
N PRO A 448 -3.68 -11.46 11.57
CA PRO A 448 -3.43 -11.32 13.00
C PRO A 448 -4.09 -12.48 13.73
N THR A 449 -3.32 -13.26 14.49
CA THR A 449 -3.92 -14.24 15.39
C THR A 449 -4.50 -13.51 16.59
N ALA A 450 -5.82 -13.61 16.80
CA ALA A 450 -6.40 -13.26 18.08
C ALA A 450 -5.71 -14.14 19.14
N ARG A 451 -4.95 -13.52 20.05
CA ARG A 451 -4.39 -14.20 21.21
C ARG A 451 -5.32 -14.09 22.39
#